data_AF-A0A524G0D7-F1
#
_entry.id   AF-A0A524G0D7-F1
#
_cell.length_a   1.000
_cell.length_b   1.000
_cell.length_c   1.000
_cell.angle_alpha   90.00
_cell.angle_beta   90.00
_cell.angle_gamma   90.00
#
_symmetry.space_group_name_H-M   'P 1'
#
loop_
_entity.id
_entity.type
_entity.pdbx_description
1 polymer ?
#
loop_
_entity_poly.entity_id
_entity_poly.type
_entity_poly.pdbx_seq_one_letter_code
_entity_poly.pdbx_strand_id
1 'polypeptide(L)'
;MRRTRKQMVFYLALWIIVISNIQSIPNIQTTILVSETAITSPTKIEDLNVVSDGASVFQDDFDASLGYNDSLWDLESYGNGSVSWVEGEYFNMTVERHSFRTLSSKDVFSVGHEATIRMSMQEAEAIVCVGFTNTTASTGWNYLFYNASLYFEEAQNTMLLARKIGFPSVRTAKILSGFNRVELHTYRLVWNSTAVIAYVDGTRLGAIGGEMPSGPLHFKIAITEYRNQTTEGWLCIDSVEIKEHTSMIGENPPFITLNSPGNGTLNLPGEMIEVIPVGSDEHLFWSWDGSANETGIAPYDITLPETEGLHTLDIYCKDGYGYDNWNYERYVFTTMVTPPMQETAWCTSTPTIDGFIEPGEWPTLAERVIEFVREDGTRLLVTIYLGSDDSFVYVGFDSPIPLGHDSRASLILNGHSNGSYQGRNVTPIITAYYTKGSPLCWDGYDELKYMWEEEGSVHELKLEPIPSGFHSVSTKQGLNVHYEFRFPLEELDAMPGSTIGLALMLFPTGMGVHNLFYPIAHPWDNALKLANLRIAQPPNILLIQGSIVIGAIGLIAIAAYLGWTKLPRGTQVLEIESESIQRVRSIVESYDKINLDRLSQMANLSNTEVKDIVSYLIDRKEVDARFVGEEVVRGK
;
A
#
# COMPACT_ATOMS: atom_id res chain seq x y z
N MET A 1 -45.54 -23.41 -45.22
CA MET A 1 -45.79 -22.98 -43.81
C MET A 1 -45.01 -23.75 -42.74
N ARG A 2 -44.75 -25.06 -42.84
CA ARG A 2 -43.94 -25.77 -41.81
C ARG A 2 -42.46 -25.35 -41.76
N ARG A 3 -41.88 -24.91 -42.88
CA ARG A 3 -40.46 -24.49 -42.97
C ARG A 3 -40.19 -23.13 -42.31
N THR A 4 -41.14 -22.21 -42.39
CA THR A 4 -41.06 -20.86 -41.79
C THR A 4 -41.24 -20.87 -40.27
N ARG A 5 -42.06 -21.77 -39.71
CA ARG A 5 -42.17 -21.95 -38.25
C ARG A 5 -40.86 -22.43 -37.61
N LYS A 6 -40.13 -23.35 -38.24
CA LYS A 6 -38.85 -23.84 -37.72
C LYS A 6 -37.77 -22.76 -37.75
N GLN A 7 -37.74 -21.92 -38.79
CA GLN A 7 -36.82 -20.79 -38.85
C GLN A 7 -37.13 -19.73 -37.79
N MET A 8 -38.40 -19.43 -37.54
CA MET A 8 -38.78 -18.42 -36.54
C MET A 8 -38.48 -18.89 -35.10
N VAL A 9 -38.69 -20.17 -34.79
CA VAL A 9 -38.28 -20.77 -33.50
C VAL A 9 -36.75 -20.78 -33.36
N PHE A 10 -36.03 -21.04 -34.44
CA PHE A 10 -34.56 -20.98 -34.44
C PHE A 10 -34.05 -19.55 -34.20
N TYR A 11 -34.63 -18.53 -34.86
CA TYR A 11 -34.26 -17.13 -34.62
C TYR A 11 -34.64 -16.67 -33.22
N LEU A 12 -35.80 -17.06 -32.68
CA LEU A 12 -36.19 -16.74 -31.31
C LEU A 12 -35.26 -17.41 -30.29
N ALA A 13 -34.85 -18.67 -30.52
CA ALA A 13 -33.87 -19.36 -29.69
C ALA A 13 -32.50 -18.71 -29.76
N LEU A 14 -32.05 -18.29 -30.95
CA LEU A 14 -30.81 -17.55 -31.14
C LEU A 14 -30.85 -16.18 -30.42
N TRP A 15 -31.99 -15.50 -30.46
CA TRP A 15 -32.20 -14.22 -29.79
C TRP A 15 -32.22 -14.34 -28.27
N ILE A 16 -32.86 -15.41 -27.75
CA ILE A 16 -32.82 -15.76 -26.34
C ILE A 16 -31.38 -16.05 -25.92
N ILE A 17 -30.61 -16.83 -26.70
CA ILE A 17 -29.20 -17.13 -26.42
C ILE A 17 -28.34 -15.86 -26.40
N VAL A 18 -28.57 -14.92 -27.31
CA VAL A 18 -27.84 -13.64 -27.36
C VAL A 18 -28.18 -12.75 -26.17
N ILE A 19 -29.44 -12.67 -25.75
CA ILE A 19 -29.83 -11.90 -24.55
C ILE A 19 -29.36 -12.58 -23.27
N SER A 20 -29.43 -13.90 -23.16
CA SER A 20 -28.94 -14.63 -21.99
C SER A 20 -27.41 -14.67 -21.90
N ASN A 21 -26.69 -14.32 -22.96
CA ASN A 21 -25.24 -14.10 -22.94
C ASN A 21 -24.84 -12.64 -22.63
N ILE A 22 -25.81 -11.71 -22.54
CA ILE A 22 -25.64 -10.42 -21.86
C ILE A 22 -25.96 -10.66 -20.39
N GLN A 23 -25.17 -11.51 -19.74
CA GLN A 23 -25.19 -11.60 -18.29
C GLN A 23 -24.27 -10.53 -17.73
N SER A 24 -24.80 -9.83 -16.71
CA SER A 24 -24.03 -9.12 -15.71
C SER A 24 -22.75 -9.89 -15.40
N ILE A 25 -21.60 -9.24 -15.56
CA ILE A 25 -20.32 -9.72 -15.06
C ILE A 25 -20.57 -10.13 -13.61
N PRO A 26 -20.42 -11.41 -13.22
CA PRO A 26 -20.58 -11.78 -11.83
C PRO A 26 -19.55 -10.98 -11.05
N ASN A 27 -20.03 -10.28 -10.03
CA ASN A 27 -19.17 -9.63 -9.05
C ASN A 27 -18.48 -10.75 -8.26
N ILE A 28 -17.38 -11.26 -8.82
CA ILE A 28 -16.52 -12.22 -8.14
C ILE A 28 -15.77 -11.40 -7.10
N GLN A 29 -16.39 -11.22 -5.93
CA GLN A 29 -15.62 -11.01 -4.71
C GLN A 29 -14.80 -12.27 -4.50
N THR A 30 -13.57 -12.26 -5.02
CA THR A 30 -12.56 -13.26 -4.68
C THR A 30 -12.23 -13.04 -3.21
N THR A 31 -12.93 -13.73 -2.32
CA THR A 31 -12.47 -13.88 -0.94
C THR A 31 -11.21 -14.73 -1.01
N ILE A 32 -10.06 -14.07 -1.21
CA ILE A 32 -8.76 -14.70 -1.03
C ILE A 32 -8.65 -14.91 0.48
N LEU A 33 -9.05 -16.10 0.93
CA LEU A 33 -8.55 -16.66 2.18
C LEU A 33 -7.06 -16.85 1.98
N VAL A 34 -6.28 -15.84 2.37
CA VAL A 34 -4.86 -16.00 2.62
C VAL A 34 -4.79 -17.03 3.74
N SER A 35 -4.45 -18.26 3.37
CA SER A 35 -4.02 -19.26 4.33
C SER A 35 -2.83 -18.64 5.05
N GLU A 36 -2.96 -18.39 6.35
CA GLU A 36 -1.81 -18.20 7.23
C GLU A 36 -0.92 -19.42 7.05
N THR A 37 0.06 -19.31 6.16
CA THR A 37 1.16 -20.25 6.08
C THR A 37 1.82 -20.20 7.44
N ALA A 38 1.72 -21.33 8.14
CA ALA A 38 2.36 -21.56 9.42
C ALA A 38 3.78 -21.00 9.38
N ILE A 39 4.00 -19.93 10.14
CA ILE A 39 5.34 -19.51 10.55
C ILE A 39 5.87 -20.70 11.33
N THR A 40 6.66 -21.54 10.66
CA THR A 40 7.43 -22.57 11.33
C THR A 40 8.27 -21.86 12.36
N SER A 41 7.98 -22.14 13.63
CA SER A 41 8.74 -21.62 14.76
C SER A 41 10.23 -21.76 14.46
N PRO A 42 11.03 -20.71 14.69
CA PRO A 42 12.46 -20.80 14.46
C PRO A 42 12.97 -22.01 15.23
N THR A 43 13.63 -22.92 14.50
CA THR A 43 14.37 -24.02 15.08
C THR A 43 15.18 -23.44 16.22
N LYS A 44 14.91 -23.90 17.45
CA LYS A 44 15.59 -23.47 18.66
C LYS A 44 17.09 -23.74 18.47
N ILE A 45 17.82 -22.73 18.00
CA ILE A 45 19.28 -22.72 18.02
C ILE A 45 19.60 -22.77 19.51
N GLU A 46 20.26 -23.84 19.95
CA GLU A 46 20.76 -23.93 21.32
C GLU A 46 21.52 -22.63 21.62
N ASP A 47 21.14 -21.96 22.71
CA ASP A 47 21.77 -20.74 23.22
C ASP A 47 23.27 -20.97 23.38
N LEU A 48 24.02 -20.74 22.30
CA LEU A 48 25.44 -20.43 22.39
C LEU A 48 25.46 -19.07 23.08
N ASN A 49 25.64 -19.11 24.40
CA ASN A 49 26.04 -17.96 25.19
C ASN A 49 27.25 -17.34 24.49
N VAL A 50 27.02 -16.32 23.65
CA VAL A 50 28.06 -15.49 23.06
C VAL A 50 28.58 -14.65 24.21
N VAL A 51 29.51 -15.22 24.97
CA VAL A 51 30.20 -14.53 26.05
C VAL A 51 31.14 -13.54 25.38
N SER A 52 30.75 -12.27 25.44
CA SER A 52 31.65 -11.15 25.18
C SER A 52 32.73 -11.13 26.27
N ASP A 53 33.94 -11.54 25.91
CA ASP A 53 35.11 -11.62 26.81
C ASP A 53 35.82 -10.25 27.01
N GLY A 54 35.26 -9.17 26.45
CA GLY A 54 35.80 -7.82 26.55
C GLY A 54 35.63 -7.18 27.92
N ALA A 55 36.63 -6.42 28.37
CA ALA A 55 36.46 -5.56 29.54
C ALA A 55 35.43 -4.45 29.21
N SER A 56 34.53 -4.17 30.17
CA SER A 56 33.66 -3.00 30.08
C SER A 56 34.51 -1.74 30.19
N VAL A 57 34.43 -0.89 29.17
CA VAL A 57 35.10 0.42 29.09
C VAL A 57 34.15 1.57 29.39
N PHE A 58 32.84 1.30 29.39
CA PHE A 58 31.80 2.26 29.70
C PHE A 58 30.59 1.51 30.23
N GLN A 59 30.02 1.93 31.36
CA GLN A 59 28.80 1.33 31.88
C GLN A 59 27.98 2.39 32.62
N ASP A 60 26.67 2.40 32.37
CA ASP A 60 25.72 3.18 33.14
C ASP A 60 24.44 2.35 33.31
N ASP A 61 24.11 2.02 34.55
CA ASP A 61 22.88 1.31 34.92
C ASP A 61 21.74 2.30 35.22
N PHE A 62 21.97 3.60 34.98
CA PHE A 62 21.05 4.69 35.27
C PHE A 62 20.40 4.51 36.64
N ASP A 63 21.19 4.48 37.70
CA ASP A 63 20.74 4.36 39.09
C ASP A 63 20.97 5.67 39.89
N ALA A 64 21.51 6.70 39.24
CA ALA A 64 21.86 7.96 39.86
C ALA A 64 20.62 8.74 40.31
N SER A 65 20.59 9.16 41.58
CA SER A 65 19.43 9.79 42.23
C SER A 65 18.91 11.11 41.59
N LEU A 66 19.60 11.67 40.59
CA LEU A 66 19.27 12.95 39.95
C LEU A 66 19.10 12.86 38.42
N GLY A 67 19.09 11.66 37.83
CA GLY A 67 18.96 11.48 36.37
C GLY A 67 20.08 10.61 35.80
N TYR A 68 20.78 11.10 34.79
CA TYR A 68 21.92 10.41 34.19
C TYR A 68 23.23 10.81 34.88
N ASN A 69 24.29 9.99 34.72
CA ASN A 69 25.61 10.32 35.25
C ASN A 69 26.28 11.42 34.41
N ASP A 70 26.31 12.66 34.91
CA ASP A 70 26.88 13.82 34.22
C ASP A 70 28.41 13.76 34.04
N SER A 71 29.10 12.82 34.71
CA SER A 71 30.51 12.52 34.46
C SER A 71 30.71 11.62 33.23
N LEU A 72 29.67 10.89 32.81
CA LEU A 72 29.68 9.98 31.67
C LEU A 72 29.00 10.56 30.43
N TRP A 73 27.97 11.38 30.63
CA TRP A 73 27.14 11.89 29.54
C TRP A 73 27.05 13.42 29.50
N ASP A 74 26.92 13.94 28.29
CA ASP A 74 26.39 15.27 28.02
C ASP A 74 24.94 15.15 27.51
N LEU A 75 24.01 15.91 28.11
CA LEU A 75 22.63 16.01 27.64
C LEU A 75 22.45 17.25 26.77
N GLU A 76 22.11 17.03 25.51
CA GLU A 76 21.64 18.07 24.62
C GLU A 76 20.10 18.04 24.57
N SER A 77 19.48 19.22 24.67
CA SER A 77 18.02 19.32 24.64
C SER A 77 17.55 20.61 23.96
N TYR A 78 16.41 20.51 23.28
CA TYR A 78 15.71 21.63 22.66
C TYR A 78 14.20 21.41 22.74
N GLY A 79 13.41 22.48 22.87
CA GLY A 79 11.95 22.41 22.88
C GLY A 79 11.34 21.72 24.11
N ASN A 80 10.03 21.47 24.04
CA ASN A 80 9.26 20.86 25.12
C ASN A 80 9.48 19.35 25.18
N GLY A 81 9.71 18.82 26.37
CA GLY A 81 10.07 17.42 26.61
C GLY A 81 10.79 17.31 27.94
N SER A 82 11.01 16.11 28.44
CA SER A 82 11.59 15.93 29.77
C SER A 82 12.57 14.76 29.82
N VAL A 83 13.45 14.83 30.81
CA VAL A 83 14.17 13.67 31.32
C VAL A 83 13.60 13.38 32.69
N SER A 84 13.10 12.17 32.89
CA SER A 84 12.36 11.77 34.08
C SER A 84 12.65 10.31 34.44
N TRP A 85 11.99 9.82 35.48
CA TRP A 85 12.02 8.42 35.87
C TRP A 85 10.63 7.83 35.77
N VAL A 86 10.53 6.65 35.14
CA VAL A 86 9.30 5.85 35.20
C VAL A 86 9.44 4.93 36.39
N GLU A 87 8.55 5.12 37.38
CA GLU A 87 8.45 4.30 38.60
C GLU A 87 9.71 4.27 39.50
N GLY A 88 10.72 5.09 39.19
CA GLY A 88 12.00 5.11 39.91
C GLY A 88 12.97 4.00 39.50
N GLU A 89 12.65 3.24 38.44
CA GLU A 89 13.47 2.11 37.95
C GLU A 89 14.18 2.42 36.63
N TYR A 90 13.56 3.19 35.72
CA TYR A 90 14.10 3.41 34.38
C TYR A 90 14.30 4.90 34.08
N PHE A 91 15.41 5.22 33.42
CA PHE A 91 15.64 6.56 32.89
C PHE A 91 14.76 6.76 31.65
N ASN A 92 14.00 7.84 31.64
CA ASN A 92 13.01 8.11 30.61
C ASN A 92 13.27 9.45 29.92
N MET A 93 13.34 9.43 28.59
CA MET A 93 13.38 10.62 27.76
C MET A 93 12.05 10.80 27.04
N THR A 94 11.45 11.99 27.16
CA THR A 94 10.23 12.35 26.44
C THR A 94 10.47 13.53 25.51
N VAL A 95 9.76 13.51 24.38
CA VAL A 95 9.76 14.59 23.39
C VAL A 95 8.33 14.99 23.06
N GLU A 96 8.12 16.29 22.89
CA GLU A 96 6.93 16.85 22.25
C GLU A 96 7.30 17.40 20.86
N ARG A 97 6.32 18.00 20.20
CA ARG A 97 6.51 18.75 18.97
C ARG A 97 7.62 19.80 19.11
N HIS A 98 8.47 19.89 18.10
CA HIS A 98 9.64 20.75 17.97
C HIS A 98 10.66 20.55 19.08
N SER A 99 10.90 19.30 19.46
CA SER A 99 11.85 18.96 20.51
C SER A 99 12.75 17.76 20.18
N PHE A 100 13.88 17.69 20.89
CA PHE A 100 14.74 16.51 20.93
C PHE A 100 15.43 16.39 22.28
N ARG A 101 15.84 15.18 22.63
CA ARG A 101 16.71 14.88 23.77
C ARG A 101 17.80 13.92 23.31
N THR A 102 19.04 14.22 23.64
CA THR A 102 20.18 13.38 23.26
C THR A 102 21.18 13.27 24.39
N LEU A 103 21.42 12.04 24.83
CA LEU A 103 22.58 11.70 25.63
C LEU A 103 23.75 11.38 24.71
N SER A 104 24.88 12.03 24.94
CA SER A 104 26.15 11.76 24.25
C SER A 104 27.20 11.33 25.26
N SER A 105 27.83 10.19 25.05
CA SER A 105 28.96 9.77 25.89
C SER A 105 30.06 10.81 25.82
N LYS A 106 30.74 11.08 26.94
CA LYS A 106 31.94 11.93 26.95
C LYS A 106 33.15 11.23 26.35
N ASP A 107 33.20 9.92 26.53
CA ASP A 107 34.16 9.05 25.87
C ASP A 107 33.80 8.82 24.41
N VAL A 108 34.81 8.41 23.65
CA VAL A 108 34.69 8.08 22.23
C VAL A 108 35.20 6.66 21.97
N PHE A 109 34.61 6.01 20.99
CA PHE A 109 34.82 4.61 20.66
C PHE A 109 35.21 4.45 19.19
N SER A 110 35.88 3.36 18.87
CA SER A 110 36.35 3.06 17.52
C SER A 110 35.94 1.65 17.11
N VAL A 111 36.25 1.26 15.87
CA VAL A 111 36.13 -0.12 15.41
C VAL A 111 36.68 -1.10 16.46
N GLY A 112 35.96 -2.20 16.69
CA GLY A 112 36.31 -3.18 17.72
C GLY A 112 35.68 -2.87 19.08
N HIS A 113 34.53 -2.19 19.09
CA HIS A 113 33.69 -2.04 20.27
C HIS A 113 32.31 -2.64 20.01
N GLU A 114 31.64 -3.04 21.07
CA GLU A 114 30.23 -3.41 21.04
C GLU A 114 29.46 -2.63 22.09
N ALA A 115 28.25 -2.21 21.73
CA ALA A 115 27.33 -1.57 22.65
C ALA A 115 26.17 -2.51 22.96
N THR A 116 25.90 -2.71 24.24
CA THR A 116 24.67 -3.34 24.72
C THR A 116 23.82 -2.28 25.40
N ILE A 117 22.54 -2.20 25.04
CA ILE A 117 21.59 -1.28 25.66
C ILE A 117 20.29 -2.03 25.94
N ARG A 118 19.79 -1.90 27.16
CA ARG A 118 18.47 -2.41 27.54
C ARG A 118 17.49 -1.25 27.54
N MET A 119 16.56 -1.27 26.59
CA MET A 119 15.63 -0.16 26.35
C MET A 119 14.28 -0.64 25.82
N SER A 120 13.27 0.18 25.99
CA SER A 120 11.95 0.02 25.38
C SER A 120 11.54 1.33 24.76
N MET A 121 10.84 1.24 23.64
CA MET A 121 10.43 2.40 22.88
C MET A 121 8.92 2.32 22.69
N GLN A 122 8.20 3.36 23.09
CA GLN A 122 6.80 3.50 22.70
C GLN A 122 6.66 4.76 21.89
N GLU A 123 6.27 4.56 20.63
CA GLU A 123 5.86 5.65 19.78
C GLU A 123 4.36 5.64 19.56
N ALA A 124 3.80 6.85 19.70
CA ALA A 124 2.77 7.27 18.78
C ALA A 124 3.38 7.89 17.51
N GLU A 125 4.54 8.59 17.54
CA GLU A 125 5.05 9.38 16.40
C GLU A 125 6.44 10.05 16.67
N ALA A 126 7.46 9.33 17.16
CA ALA A 126 8.81 9.90 17.40
C ALA A 126 9.86 9.35 16.41
N ILE A 127 11.14 9.69 16.60
CA ILE A 127 12.26 8.93 16.07
C ILE A 127 13.22 8.66 17.22
N VAL A 128 13.65 7.41 17.35
CA VAL A 128 14.74 7.03 18.26
C VAL A 128 15.97 6.64 17.45
N CYS A 129 17.13 7.18 17.81
CA CYS A 129 18.43 6.83 17.23
C CYS A 129 19.42 6.44 18.34
N VAL A 130 19.98 5.23 18.27
CA VAL A 130 20.93 4.73 19.27
C VAL A 130 22.16 4.11 18.61
N GLY A 131 23.34 4.66 18.85
CA GLY A 131 24.58 4.09 18.33
C GLY A 131 25.76 5.06 18.29
N PHE A 132 26.75 4.74 17.45
CA PHE A 132 27.99 5.49 17.34
C PHE A 132 27.90 6.58 16.28
N THR A 133 28.16 7.83 16.66
CA THR A 133 28.22 8.98 15.75
C THR A 133 28.92 10.19 16.39
N ASN A 134 29.51 11.05 15.54
CA ASN A 134 29.92 12.40 15.95
C ASN A 134 28.91 13.48 15.55
N THR A 135 27.82 13.09 14.90
CA THR A 135 26.79 14.03 14.46
C THR A 135 26.12 14.65 15.67
N THR A 136 26.05 15.98 15.69
CA THR A 136 25.23 16.74 16.64
C THR A 136 23.84 16.94 16.06
N ALA A 137 22.83 17.03 16.92
CA ALA A 137 21.51 17.52 16.53
C ALA A 137 21.62 18.76 15.64
N SER A 138 20.84 18.84 14.57
CA SER A 138 20.50 20.16 14.04
C SER A 138 19.01 20.39 14.26
N THR A 139 18.66 21.59 14.72
CA THR A 139 17.28 22.07 14.91
C THR A 139 16.56 22.32 13.58
N GLY A 140 17.01 21.67 12.51
CA GLY A 140 16.46 21.80 11.17
C GLY A 140 15.13 21.07 11.11
N TRP A 141 15.14 19.79 10.72
CA TRP A 141 13.89 19.11 10.39
C TRP A 141 13.93 17.57 10.55
N ASN A 142 15.03 16.99 11.06
CA ASN A 142 15.16 15.56 11.45
C ASN A 142 16.38 15.35 12.36
N TYR A 143 16.23 14.51 13.40
CA TYR A 143 17.37 13.95 14.11
C TYR A 143 17.78 12.63 13.47
N LEU A 144 18.44 12.71 12.32
CA LEU A 144 19.11 11.55 11.75
C LEU A 144 20.59 11.71 11.96
N PHE A 145 21.25 10.70 12.52
CA PHE A 145 22.70 10.68 12.51
C PHE A 145 23.17 10.75 11.04
N TYR A 146 24.13 11.62 10.76
CA TYR A 146 24.62 11.92 9.42
C TYR A 146 25.88 11.09 9.14
N ASN A 147 26.92 11.69 8.56
CA ASN A 147 28.13 11.00 8.13
C ASN A 147 28.83 10.29 9.29
N ALA A 148 29.48 9.17 8.95
CA ALA A 148 30.26 8.35 9.87
C ALA A 148 29.43 7.90 11.09
N SER A 149 28.32 7.22 10.82
CA SER A 149 27.39 6.76 11.87
C SER A 149 27.00 5.29 11.71
N LEU A 150 26.83 4.61 12.84
CA LEU A 150 26.32 3.24 12.98
C LEU A 150 25.29 3.19 14.10
N TYR A 151 24.04 2.83 13.82
CA TYR A 151 22.99 2.99 14.81
C TYR A 151 21.77 2.11 14.54
N PHE A 152 21.01 1.88 15.60
CA PHE A 152 19.61 1.55 15.55
C PHE A 152 18.79 2.81 15.30
N GLU A 153 17.84 2.74 14.39
CA GLU A 153 16.87 3.80 14.11
C GLU A 153 15.47 3.20 14.22
N GLU A 154 14.67 3.69 15.16
CA GLU A 154 13.24 3.41 15.19
C GLU A 154 12.47 4.60 14.63
N ALA A 155 11.55 4.32 13.72
CA ALA A 155 10.49 5.25 13.34
C ALA A 155 9.29 4.46 12.79
N GLN A 156 8.07 4.95 13.03
CA GLN A 156 6.84 4.42 12.43
C GLN A 156 6.72 2.90 12.55
N ASN A 157 6.93 2.39 13.76
CA ASN A 157 6.85 0.97 14.03
C ASN A 157 7.80 0.11 13.17
N THR A 158 8.95 0.65 12.81
CA THR A 158 10.01 -0.08 12.10
C THR A 158 11.34 0.20 12.81
N MET A 159 12.06 -0.87 13.16
CA MET A 159 13.43 -0.76 13.66
C MET A 159 14.39 -1.04 12.51
N LEU A 160 15.42 -0.22 12.38
CA LEU A 160 16.47 -0.34 11.38
C LEU A 160 17.82 -0.48 12.07
N LEU A 161 18.66 -1.36 11.57
CA LEU A 161 20.11 -1.21 11.66
C LEU A 161 20.54 -0.31 10.52
N ALA A 162 21.33 0.73 10.76
CA ALA A 162 21.76 1.68 9.74
C ALA A 162 23.24 2.03 9.84
N ARG A 163 23.85 2.24 8.66
CA ARG A 163 25.19 2.78 8.46
C ARG A 163 25.13 3.97 7.52
N LYS A 164 25.87 5.04 7.82
CA LYS A 164 26.10 6.17 6.90
C LYS A 164 27.58 6.53 6.78
N ILE A 165 28.10 6.58 5.56
CA ILE A 165 29.52 6.89 5.25
C ILE A 165 29.62 7.87 4.07
N GLY A 166 30.66 8.72 4.07
CA GLY A 166 31.02 9.58 2.94
C GLY A 166 30.22 10.88 2.85
N PHE A 167 30.53 11.71 1.83
CA PHE A 167 29.77 12.91 1.48
C PHE A 167 29.61 13.00 -0.05
N PRO A 168 28.38 13.01 -0.61
CA PRO A 168 27.10 12.82 0.07
C PRO A 168 27.04 11.46 0.78
N SER A 169 26.32 11.36 1.90
CA SER A 169 26.30 10.14 2.70
C SER A 169 25.64 8.99 1.94
N VAL A 170 26.34 7.88 1.76
CA VAL A 170 25.73 6.62 1.36
C VAL A 170 25.11 5.99 2.61
N ARG A 171 23.78 5.84 2.63
CA ARG A 171 23.06 5.13 3.68
C ARG A 171 22.85 3.68 3.27
N THR A 172 23.22 2.76 4.13
CA THR A 172 22.83 1.35 4.04
C THR A 172 22.00 1.05 5.29
N ALA A 173 20.83 0.44 5.14
CA ALA A 173 19.96 0.11 6.26
C ALA A 173 19.34 -1.27 6.08
N LYS A 174 19.04 -1.93 7.20
CA LYS A 174 18.38 -3.24 7.26
C LYS A 174 17.28 -3.20 8.31
N ILE A 175 16.08 -3.59 7.93
CA ILE A 175 14.95 -3.70 8.88
C ILE A 175 15.18 -4.87 9.83
N LEU A 176 14.93 -4.63 11.11
CA LEU A 176 14.90 -5.62 12.18
C LEU A 176 13.43 -5.85 12.54
N SER A 177 12.98 -7.11 12.49
CA SER A 177 11.58 -7.49 12.69
C SER A 177 11.45 -8.70 13.62
N GLY A 178 10.23 -9.02 14.04
CA GLY A 178 9.93 -10.21 14.85
C GLY A 178 9.90 -10.01 16.37
N PHE A 179 9.84 -8.76 16.85
CA PHE A 179 9.79 -8.43 18.28
C PHE A 179 8.91 -7.20 18.55
N ASN A 180 8.44 -7.05 19.79
CA ASN A 180 7.56 -5.96 20.22
C ASN A 180 8.34 -4.84 20.92
N ARG A 181 8.70 -3.79 20.18
CA ARG A 181 9.55 -2.69 20.67
C ARG A 181 9.04 -1.94 21.91
N VAL A 182 7.74 -2.02 22.21
CA VAL A 182 7.13 -1.42 23.41
C VAL A 182 7.59 -2.14 24.68
N GLU A 183 8.06 -3.38 24.56
CA GLU A 183 8.66 -4.13 25.66
C GLU A 183 10.15 -3.81 25.80
N LEU A 184 10.67 -4.05 27.00
CA LEU A 184 12.07 -3.83 27.33
C LEU A 184 12.90 -4.97 26.73
N HIS A 185 13.77 -4.63 25.78
CA HIS A 185 14.63 -5.57 25.08
C HIS A 185 16.10 -5.21 25.27
N THR A 186 16.97 -6.21 25.17
CA THR A 186 18.43 -6.03 25.14
C THR A 186 18.91 -5.97 23.70
N TYR A 187 19.26 -4.78 23.24
CA TYR A 187 19.85 -4.54 21.93
C TYR A 187 21.36 -4.59 22.03
N ARG A 188 22.01 -5.37 21.16
CA ARG A 188 23.47 -5.43 21.08
C ARG A 188 23.93 -5.09 19.67
N LEU A 189 24.81 -4.10 19.56
CA LEU A 189 25.41 -3.59 18.33
C LEU A 189 26.90 -3.92 18.34
N VAL A 190 27.32 -4.87 17.50
CA VAL A 190 28.74 -5.27 17.37
C VAL A 190 29.34 -4.54 16.18
N TRP A 191 30.36 -3.71 16.41
CA TRP A 191 30.98 -2.88 15.38
C TRP A 191 32.43 -3.31 15.12
N ASN A 192 32.69 -3.77 13.90
CA ASN A 192 34.03 -4.09 13.42
C ASN A 192 34.39 -3.26 12.17
N SER A 193 35.52 -3.55 11.52
CA SER A 193 36.00 -2.81 10.34
C SER A 193 35.23 -3.10 9.04
N THR A 194 34.46 -4.20 8.98
CA THR A 194 33.87 -4.75 7.75
C THR A 194 32.36 -4.94 7.83
N ALA A 195 31.78 -4.76 9.01
CA ALA A 195 30.42 -5.09 9.36
C ALA A 195 29.96 -4.41 10.66
N VAL A 196 28.64 -4.26 10.74
CA VAL A 196 27.93 -4.01 11.98
C VAL A 196 26.83 -5.07 12.12
N ILE A 197 26.69 -5.65 13.31
CA ILE A 197 25.73 -6.73 13.60
C ILE A 197 24.79 -6.28 14.71
N ALA A 198 23.51 -6.56 14.51
CA ALA A 198 22.42 -6.28 15.43
C ALA A 198 21.87 -7.58 16.03
N TYR A 199 21.81 -7.60 17.37
CA TYR A 199 21.09 -8.59 18.14
C TYR A 199 19.98 -7.93 18.96
N VAL A 200 18.87 -8.65 19.14
CA VAL A 200 17.81 -8.32 20.09
C VAL A 200 17.56 -9.55 20.93
N ASP A 201 17.69 -9.42 22.24
CA ASP A 201 17.58 -10.51 23.22
C ASP A 201 18.46 -11.73 22.86
N GLY A 202 19.69 -11.45 22.43
CA GLY A 202 20.66 -12.47 22.01
C GLY A 202 20.38 -13.09 20.63
N THR A 203 19.23 -12.82 20.02
CA THR A 203 18.91 -13.28 18.66
C THR A 203 19.48 -12.31 17.64
N ARG A 204 20.29 -12.81 16.70
CA ARG A 204 20.82 -12.01 15.59
C ARG A 204 19.69 -11.65 14.62
N LEU A 205 19.34 -10.37 14.52
CA LEU A 205 18.28 -9.91 13.63
C LEU A 205 18.80 -9.27 12.34
N GLY A 206 20.03 -8.77 12.33
CA GLY A 206 20.56 -8.10 11.15
C GLY A 206 22.08 -7.95 11.17
N ALA A 207 22.64 -7.79 9.98
CA ALA A 207 24.00 -7.36 9.77
C ALA A 207 24.05 -6.48 8.51
N ILE A 208 24.96 -5.53 8.49
CA ILE A 208 25.31 -4.72 7.32
C ILE A 208 26.80 -4.84 7.11
N GLY A 209 27.24 -5.20 5.91
CA GLY A 209 28.65 -5.29 5.55
C GLY A 209 29.19 -4.09 4.75
N GLY A 210 30.49 -4.14 4.48
CA GLY A 210 31.24 -3.14 3.70
C GLY A 210 32.13 -2.26 4.57
N GLU A 211 32.63 -1.15 4.01
CA GLU A 211 33.41 -0.18 4.78
C GLU A 211 32.60 0.30 5.99
N MET A 212 33.22 0.37 7.17
CA MET A 212 32.61 0.89 8.40
C MET A 212 33.29 2.21 8.77
N PRO A 213 32.59 3.16 9.43
CA PRO A 213 33.27 4.27 10.08
C PRO A 213 34.39 3.72 10.97
N SER A 214 35.56 4.35 10.98
CA SER A 214 36.71 3.88 11.77
C SER A 214 36.70 4.35 13.22
N GLY A 215 35.96 5.42 13.51
CA GLY A 215 36.10 6.18 14.76
C GLY A 215 37.24 7.20 14.74
N PRO A 216 37.43 7.96 15.84
CA PRO A 216 36.65 7.88 17.09
C PRO A 216 35.24 8.50 16.97
N LEU A 217 34.22 7.86 17.54
CA LEU A 217 32.82 8.27 17.56
C LEU A 217 32.25 8.27 18.98
N HIS A 218 31.39 9.24 19.32
CA HIS A 218 30.60 9.16 20.56
C HIS A 218 29.51 8.10 20.45
N PHE A 219 29.15 7.45 21.57
CA PHE A 219 27.91 6.69 21.66
C PHE A 219 26.78 7.64 22.06
N LYS A 220 25.70 7.66 21.27
CA LYS A 220 24.58 8.57 21.47
C LYS A 220 23.26 7.82 21.54
N ILE A 221 22.40 8.29 22.43
CA ILE A 221 21.00 7.88 22.55
C ILE A 221 20.17 9.13 22.35
N ALA A 222 19.41 9.18 21.26
CA ALA A 222 18.62 10.33 20.88
C ALA A 222 17.16 9.94 20.67
N ILE A 223 16.26 10.80 21.12
CA ILE A 223 14.84 10.79 20.79
C ILE A 223 14.46 12.17 20.27
N THR A 224 13.65 12.23 19.21
CA THR A 224 13.18 13.47 18.60
C THR A 224 11.76 13.35 18.12
N GLU A 225 11.10 14.49 17.90
CA GLU A 225 9.84 14.48 17.15
C GLU A 225 10.00 13.91 15.73
N TYR A 226 8.92 13.30 15.25
CA TYR A 226 8.80 12.91 13.86
C TYR A 226 8.18 14.04 13.03
N ARG A 227 9.02 14.93 12.47
CA ARG A 227 8.68 16.04 11.56
C ARG A 227 7.30 16.70 11.82
N ASN A 228 7.11 17.36 12.96
CA ASN A 228 5.89 18.11 13.28
C ASN A 228 4.58 17.29 13.34
N GLN A 229 4.64 15.96 13.31
CA GLN A 229 3.47 15.15 13.65
C GLN A 229 3.15 15.34 15.15
N THR A 230 1.86 15.34 15.47
CA THR A 230 1.37 15.69 16.81
C THR A 230 1.33 14.46 17.70
N THR A 231 2.30 14.28 18.62
CA THR A 231 2.12 13.66 19.96
C THR A 231 3.43 13.49 20.74
N GLU A 232 3.30 13.12 22.02
CA GLU A 232 4.38 12.77 22.96
C GLU A 232 4.97 11.39 22.61
N GLY A 233 6.30 11.30 22.48
CA GLY A 233 7.04 10.03 22.39
C GLY A 233 7.89 9.81 23.62
N TRP A 234 8.15 8.55 23.98
CA TRP A 234 9.03 8.22 25.10
C TRP A 234 9.96 7.05 24.83
N LEU A 235 11.15 7.15 25.43
CA LEU A 235 12.20 6.14 25.40
C LEU A 235 12.62 5.83 26.84
N CYS A 236 12.41 4.59 27.27
CA CYS A 236 12.92 4.11 28.56
C CYS A 236 14.21 3.35 28.35
N ILE A 237 15.19 3.67 29.18
CA ILE A 237 16.53 3.08 29.18
C ILE A 237 16.78 2.54 30.59
N ASP A 238 17.16 1.27 30.64
CA ASP A 238 17.52 0.57 31.87
C ASP A 238 19.03 0.59 32.05
N SER A 239 19.80 0.18 31.03
CA SER A 239 21.26 0.15 31.13
C SER A 239 21.95 0.28 29.78
N VAL A 240 23.20 0.73 29.83
CA VAL A 240 24.13 0.81 28.69
C VAL A 240 25.48 0.22 29.10
N GLU A 241 26.04 -0.63 28.25
CA GLU A 241 27.36 -1.21 28.42
C GLU A 241 28.19 -1.16 27.11
N ILE A 242 29.32 -0.50 27.22
CA ILE A 242 30.52 -0.35 26.39
C ILE A 242 31.57 -1.47 26.51
N LYS A 243 31.75 -2.41 25.56
CA LYS A 243 32.87 -3.38 25.66
C LYS A 243 33.84 -3.29 24.50
N GLU A 244 35.11 -3.57 24.77
CA GLU A 244 36.08 -3.90 23.72
C GLU A 244 35.71 -5.25 23.09
N HIS A 245 35.54 -5.28 21.77
CA HIS A 245 35.27 -6.47 20.99
C HIS A 245 36.45 -6.73 20.06
N THR A 246 37.34 -7.64 20.49
CA THR A 246 38.63 -7.85 19.82
C THR A 246 38.59 -8.93 18.72
N SER A 247 37.51 -9.70 18.60
CA SER A 247 37.42 -10.80 17.64
C SER A 247 36.00 -11.16 17.23
N MET A 248 35.78 -11.30 15.92
CA MET A 248 34.52 -11.78 15.34
C MET A 248 34.29 -13.29 15.57
N ILE A 249 35.25 -14.04 16.10
CA ILE A 249 35.12 -15.49 16.31
C ILE A 249 33.85 -15.82 17.10
N GLY A 250 33.57 -15.06 18.17
CA GLY A 250 32.39 -15.26 19.01
C GLY A 250 31.06 -14.97 18.30
N GLU A 251 31.09 -14.24 17.19
CA GLU A 251 29.90 -13.91 16.41
C GLU A 251 29.52 -15.03 15.43
N ASN A 252 30.39 -16.01 15.23
CA ASN A 252 30.28 -17.14 14.29
C ASN A 252 30.18 -16.78 12.80
N PRO A 253 31.07 -15.93 12.23
CA PRO A 253 31.15 -15.69 10.79
C PRO A 253 31.40 -16.99 10.00
N PRO A 254 31.05 -17.00 8.70
CA PRO A 254 30.60 -15.87 7.89
C PRO A 254 29.07 -15.64 7.97
N PHE A 255 28.59 -14.51 7.44
CA PHE A 255 27.15 -14.24 7.26
C PHE A 255 26.88 -13.73 5.85
N ILE A 256 25.64 -13.85 5.37
CA ILE A 256 25.23 -13.32 4.06
C ILE A 256 24.12 -12.31 4.30
N THR A 257 24.28 -11.10 3.77
CA THR A 257 23.29 -10.03 3.90
C THR A 257 22.81 -9.59 2.53
N LEU A 258 21.50 -9.64 2.29
CA LEU A 258 20.88 -9.03 1.12
C LEU A 258 20.74 -7.52 1.33
N ASN A 259 21.33 -6.73 0.43
CA ASN A 259 21.20 -5.28 0.41
C ASN A 259 20.05 -4.84 -0.49
N SER A 260 20.01 -5.34 -1.73
CA SER A 260 19.00 -4.98 -2.71
C SER A 260 18.87 -6.04 -3.81
N PRO A 261 17.72 -6.14 -4.49
CA PRO A 261 16.40 -5.75 -3.99
C PRO A 261 16.04 -6.53 -2.72
N GLY A 262 15.04 -6.10 -1.95
CA GLY A 262 14.64 -6.82 -0.73
C GLY A 262 14.06 -8.21 -1.02
N ASN A 263 14.14 -9.11 -0.05
CA ASN A 263 13.58 -10.46 -0.16
C ASN A 263 12.05 -10.41 -0.34
N GLY A 264 11.49 -11.24 -1.22
CA GLY A 264 10.04 -11.34 -1.47
C GLY A 264 9.47 -10.26 -2.39
N THR A 265 10.32 -9.44 -3.00
CA THR A 265 9.93 -8.33 -3.88
C THR A 265 9.71 -8.77 -5.33
N LEU A 266 8.93 -7.94 -6.05
CA LEU A 266 8.72 -8.03 -7.50
C LEU A 266 9.74 -7.12 -8.20
N ASN A 267 10.44 -7.65 -9.19
CA ASN A 267 11.60 -7.02 -9.82
C ASN A 267 11.62 -7.27 -11.32
N LEU A 268 12.41 -6.52 -12.07
CA LEU A 268 12.59 -6.72 -13.51
C LEU A 268 13.61 -7.85 -13.80
N PRO A 269 13.47 -8.53 -14.97
CA PRO A 269 14.50 -9.44 -15.48
C PRO A 269 15.87 -8.78 -15.52
N GLY A 270 16.91 -9.52 -15.13
CA GLY A 270 18.29 -9.05 -15.16
C GLY A 270 18.66 -8.01 -14.10
N GLU A 271 17.75 -7.63 -13.20
CA GLU A 271 18.10 -6.73 -12.08
C GLU A 271 19.18 -7.37 -11.20
N MET A 272 20.17 -6.56 -10.82
CA MET A 272 21.30 -6.98 -10.00
C MET A 272 20.84 -7.26 -8.57
N ILE A 273 21.27 -8.40 -8.03
CA ILE A 273 21.10 -8.78 -6.63
C ILE A 273 22.39 -8.44 -5.89
N GLU A 274 22.31 -7.43 -5.03
CA GLU A 274 23.42 -7.01 -4.18
C GLU A 274 23.41 -7.79 -2.87
N VAL A 275 24.37 -8.68 -2.72
CA VAL A 275 24.62 -9.43 -1.49
C VAL A 275 26.01 -9.12 -0.96
N ILE A 276 26.13 -9.01 0.35
CA ILE A 276 27.40 -8.81 1.03
C ILE A 276 27.65 -10.00 1.96
N PRO A 277 28.71 -10.79 1.71
CA PRO A 277 29.16 -11.75 2.69
C PRO A 277 30.07 -11.07 3.71
N VAL A 278 29.69 -11.17 4.98
CA VAL A 278 30.43 -10.61 6.12
C VAL A 278 31.33 -11.69 6.71
N GLY A 279 32.60 -11.36 6.95
CA GLY A 279 33.56 -12.29 7.56
C GLY A 279 33.85 -13.52 6.71
N SER A 280 33.63 -13.43 5.39
CA SER A 280 33.89 -14.53 4.44
C SER A 280 35.28 -14.46 3.83
N ASP A 281 35.69 -15.53 3.15
CA ASP A 281 36.90 -15.59 2.32
C ASP A 281 36.74 -14.90 0.95
N GLU A 282 35.77 -13.99 0.84
CA GLU A 282 35.38 -13.23 -0.36
C GLU A 282 34.74 -14.07 -1.47
N HIS A 283 34.64 -15.39 -1.31
CA HIS A 283 33.97 -16.25 -2.29
C HIS A 283 32.50 -16.45 -1.92
N LEU A 284 31.64 -16.23 -2.92
CA LEU A 284 30.25 -16.64 -2.87
C LEU A 284 30.00 -17.81 -3.81
N PHE A 285 29.12 -18.69 -3.36
CA PHE A 285 28.54 -19.74 -4.18
C PHE A 285 27.04 -19.50 -4.22
N TRP A 286 26.43 -19.49 -5.40
CA TRP A 286 24.99 -19.28 -5.49
C TRP A 286 24.34 -20.17 -6.55
N SER A 287 23.06 -20.48 -6.37
CA SER A 287 22.27 -21.22 -7.35
C SER A 287 20.85 -20.68 -7.41
N TRP A 288 20.31 -20.61 -8.62
CA TRP A 288 18.91 -20.28 -8.87
C TRP A 288 18.08 -21.56 -9.01
N ASP A 289 16.97 -21.65 -8.30
CA ASP A 289 15.94 -22.70 -8.47
C ASP A 289 16.49 -24.14 -8.39
N GLY A 290 17.50 -24.35 -7.52
CA GLY A 290 18.15 -25.65 -7.34
C GLY A 290 19.07 -26.06 -8.50
N SER A 291 19.50 -25.12 -9.33
CA SER A 291 20.52 -25.33 -10.35
C SER A 291 21.90 -25.63 -9.72
N ALA A 292 22.91 -25.90 -10.57
CA ALA A 292 24.28 -26.06 -10.08
C ALA A 292 24.82 -24.72 -9.58
N ASN A 293 25.62 -24.76 -8.51
CA ASN A 293 26.23 -23.56 -7.96
C ASN A 293 27.17 -22.88 -8.98
N GLU A 294 26.99 -21.59 -9.13
CA GLU A 294 27.97 -20.66 -9.65
C GLU A 294 28.91 -20.21 -8.52
N THR A 295 30.07 -19.65 -8.87
CA THR A 295 31.06 -19.19 -7.90
C THR A 295 31.69 -17.90 -8.38
N GLY A 296 31.87 -16.94 -7.49
CA GLY A 296 32.42 -15.63 -7.82
C GLY A 296 33.02 -14.92 -6.62
N ILE A 297 33.70 -13.82 -6.92
CA ILE A 297 34.26 -12.85 -5.96
C ILE A 297 33.66 -11.48 -6.27
N ALA A 298 33.71 -10.55 -5.32
CA ALA A 298 33.14 -9.23 -5.50
C ALA A 298 33.78 -8.45 -6.68
N PRO A 299 33.01 -7.68 -7.47
CA PRO A 299 31.55 -7.54 -7.42
C PRO A 299 30.85 -8.81 -7.94
N TYR A 300 29.85 -9.27 -7.19
CA TYR A 300 29.11 -10.48 -7.56
C TYR A 300 28.12 -10.16 -8.70
N ASP A 301 28.23 -10.88 -9.81
CA ASP A 301 27.36 -10.72 -10.98
C ASP A 301 26.11 -11.60 -10.85
N ILE A 302 25.37 -11.41 -9.75
CA ILE A 302 24.13 -12.14 -9.51
C ILE A 302 23.00 -11.31 -10.09
N THR A 303 22.35 -11.82 -11.13
CA THR A 303 21.20 -11.17 -11.76
C THR A 303 19.95 -12.01 -11.62
N LEU A 304 18.81 -11.34 -11.57
CA LEU A 304 17.51 -11.99 -11.51
C LEU A 304 17.24 -12.77 -12.82
N PRO A 305 16.72 -14.01 -12.77
CA PRO A 305 16.45 -14.79 -13.98
C PRO A 305 15.53 -14.10 -14.98
N GLU A 306 15.76 -14.31 -16.28
CA GLU A 306 15.02 -13.68 -17.40
C GLU A 306 13.57 -14.18 -17.55
N THR A 307 13.22 -15.26 -16.87
CA THR A 307 11.90 -15.88 -16.97
C THR A 307 10.92 -15.25 -15.97
N GLU A 308 9.66 -15.11 -16.37
CA GLU A 308 8.60 -14.64 -15.47
C GLU A 308 8.29 -15.67 -14.39
N GLY A 309 8.09 -15.20 -13.14
CA GLY A 309 7.63 -16.04 -12.04
C GLY A 309 8.47 -15.93 -10.77
N LEU A 310 8.23 -16.87 -9.86
CA LEU A 310 8.91 -16.94 -8.57
C LEU A 310 10.25 -17.66 -8.73
N HIS A 311 11.31 -17.06 -8.22
CA HIS A 311 12.68 -17.58 -8.25
C HIS A 311 13.27 -17.65 -6.85
N THR A 312 14.00 -18.72 -6.57
CA THR A 312 14.70 -18.93 -5.30
C THR A 312 16.21 -18.85 -5.51
N LEU A 313 16.87 -17.98 -4.75
CA LEU A 313 18.32 -17.82 -4.72
C LEU A 313 18.88 -18.46 -3.45
N ASP A 314 19.63 -19.53 -3.62
CA ASP A 314 20.40 -20.16 -2.55
C ASP A 314 21.83 -19.64 -2.59
N ILE A 315 22.34 -19.07 -1.49
CA ILE A 315 23.69 -18.51 -1.40
C ILE A 315 24.45 -19.14 -0.25
N TYR A 316 25.72 -19.45 -0.49
CA TYR A 316 26.65 -19.99 0.48
C TYR A 316 27.92 -19.14 0.50
N CYS A 317 28.52 -19.00 1.68
CA CYS A 317 29.83 -18.40 1.84
C CYS A 317 30.66 -19.16 2.87
N LYS A 318 31.97 -19.13 2.70
CA LYS A 318 32.92 -19.75 3.61
C LYS A 318 33.58 -18.70 4.49
N ASP A 319 33.91 -19.07 5.72
CA ASP A 319 34.64 -18.21 6.65
C ASP A 319 35.97 -17.72 6.09
N GLY A 320 36.24 -16.42 6.29
CA GLY A 320 37.49 -15.77 5.87
C GLY A 320 38.61 -15.79 6.90
N TYR A 321 38.32 -16.23 8.13
CA TYR A 321 39.28 -16.26 9.23
C TYR A 321 40.03 -17.61 9.36
N GLY A 322 39.79 -18.53 8.42
CA GLY A 322 40.45 -19.83 8.35
C GLY A 322 39.79 -20.93 9.18
N TYR A 323 38.61 -20.67 9.73
CA TYR A 323 37.74 -21.69 10.31
C TYR A 323 37.02 -22.42 9.17
N ASP A 324 36.69 -23.71 9.34
CA ASP A 324 35.93 -24.46 8.31
C ASP A 324 34.41 -24.25 8.46
N ASN A 325 34.02 -23.00 8.78
CA ASN A 325 32.64 -22.62 8.95
C ASN A 325 32.04 -22.19 7.61
N TRP A 326 30.77 -22.54 7.41
CA TRP A 326 29.99 -22.17 6.25
C TRP A 326 28.70 -21.50 6.72
N ASN A 327 28.25 -20.52 5.96
CA ASN A 327 26.90 -19.99 6.12
C ASN A 327 26.09 -20.16 4.83
N TYR A 328 24.78 -20.18 5.00
CA TYR A 328 23.80 -20.38 3.95
C TYR A 328 22.62 -19.44 4.18
N GLU A 329 22.15 -18.81 3.11
CA GLU A 329 20.91 -18.03 3.10
C GLU A 329 20.10 -18.36 1.87
N ARG A 330 18.77 -18.27 2.01
CA ARG A 330 17.80 -18.43 0.92
C ARG A 330 16.97 -17.17 0.76
N TYR A 331 16.96 -16.63 -0.45
CA TYR A 331 16.11 -15.51 -0.83
C TYR A 331 15.13 -15.94 -1.92
N VAL A 332 14.00 -15.25 -1.99
CA VAL A 332 12.91 -15.49 -2.92
C VAL A 332 12.55 -14.18 -3.60
N PHE A 333 12.43 -14.19 -4.91
CA PHE A 333 12.12 -13.01 -5.71
C PHE A 333 11.05 -13.35 -6.74
N THR A 334 10.29 -12.35 -7.21
CA THR A 334 9.40 -12.53 -8.35
C THR A 334 9.90 -11.69 -9.52
N THR A 335 10.17 -12.32 -10.66
CA THR A 335 10.52 -11.64 -11.91
C THR A 335 9.25 -11.25 -12.66
N MET A 336 9.15 -9.97 -13.04
CA MET A 336 8.06 -9.39 -13.84
C MET A 336 8.49 -9.18 -15.28
N VAL A 337 8.10 -10.07 -16.20
CA VAL A 337 8.30 -9.86 -17.64
C VAL A 337 7.12 -9.09 -18.24
N THR A 338 5.90 -9.39 -17.78
CA THR A 338 4.69 -8.72 -18.24
C THR A 338 4.22 -7.72 -17.18
N PRO A 339 4.25 -6.40 -17.44
CA PRO A 339 3.78 -5.43 -16.46
C PRO A 339 2.28 -5.62 -16.16
N PRO A 340 1.85 -5.46 -14.89
CA PRO A 340 0.44 -5.53 -14.50
C PRO A 340 -0.42 -4.62 -15.36
N MET A 341 -1.58 -5.10 -15.78
CA MET A 341 -2.56 -4.31 -16.52
C MET A 341 -3.64 -3.79 -15.58
N GLN A 342 -3.88 -2.49 -15.64
CA GLN A 342 -4.99 -1.79 -15.00
C GLN A 342 -5.88 -1.17 -16.08
N GLU A 343 -7.16 -0.99 -15.77
CA GLU A 343 -8.11 -0.32 -16.66
C GLU A 343 -8.85 0.77 -15.88
N THR A 344 -8.93 1.97 -16.46
CA THR A 344 -9.79 3.03 -15.92
C THR A 344 -11.26 2.67 -16.12
N ALA A 345 -12.15 3.26 -15.33
CA ALA A 345 -13.57 3.29 -15.64
C ALA A 345 -13.94 4.54 -16.45
N TRP A 346 -14.90 4.41 -17.37
CA TRP A 346 -15.44 5.56 -18.06
C TRP A 346 -16.32 6.40 -17.11
N CYS A 347 -15.94 7.64 -16.88
CA CYS A 347 -16.66 8.60 -16.07
C CYS A 347 -17.72 9.32 -16.92
N THR A 348 -19.01 9.02 -16.70
CA THR A 348 -20.11 9.74 -17.37
C THR A 348 -20.33 11.15 -16.83
N SER A 349 -19.85 11.40 -15.62
CA SER A 349 -19.75 12.71 -14.99
C SER A 349 -18.30 12.88 -14.53
N THR A 350 -17.73 14.05 -14.78
CA THR A 350 -16.39 14.40 -14.30
C THR A 350 -16.36 14.33 -12.77
N PRO A 351 -15.48 13.51 -12.17
CA PRO A 351 -15.25 13.54 -10.73
C PRO A 351 -14.82 14.94 -10.28
N THR A 352 -15.25 15.34 -9.10
CA THR A 352 -14.70 16.53 -8.45
C THR A 352 -13.29 16.15 -7.96
N ILE A 353 -12.41 17.13 -7.86
CA ILE A 353 -11.04 16.92 -7.37
C ILE A 353 -10.90 17.88 -6.20
N ASP A 354 -11.35 17.43 -5.04
CA ASP A 354 -11.42 18.21 -3.79
C ASP A 354 -10.84 17.46 -2.58
N GLY A 355 -10.28 16.27 -2.83
CA GLY A 355 -9.68 15.40 -1.84
C GLY A 355 -10.70 14.60 -1.04
N PHE A 356 -11.97 14.55 -1.45
CA PHE A 356 -12.99 13.70 -0.86
C PHE A 356 -13.50 12.72 -1.91
N ILE A 357 -13.48 11.43 -1.60
CA ILE A 357 -14.02 10.42 -2.50
C ILE A 357 -15.45 10.10 -2.04
N GLU A 358 -16.44 10.77 -2.63
CA GLU A 358 -17.84 10.60 -2.24
C GLU A 358 -18.50 9.38 -2.90
N PRO A 359 -19.42 8.68 -2.19
CA PRO A 359 -20.19 7.60 -2.80
C PRO A 359 -20.95 8.06 -4.05
N GLY A 360 -20.60 7.48 -5.21
CA GLY A 360 -21.25 7.74 -6.49
C GLY A 360 -20.65 8.89 -7.31
N GLU A 361 -19.65 9.59 -6.79
CA GLU A 361 -18.85 10.53 -7.57
C GLU A 361 -18.04 9.80 -8.64
N TRP A 362 -17.38 8.72 -8.24
CA TRP A 362 -16.63 7.84 -9.10
C TRP A 362 -17.50 6.64 -9.53
N PRO A 363 -17.38 6.16 -10.78
CA PRO A 363 -18.03 4.92 -11.19
C PRO A 363 -17.61 3.78 -10.26
N THR A 364 -18.52 2.86 -9.92
CA THR A 364 -18.20 1.70 -9.08
C THR A 364 -17.10 0.83 -9.70
N LEU A 365 -17.01 0.81 -11.02
CA LEU A 365 -15.93 0.15 -11.75
C LEU A 365 -14.60 0.90 -11.70
N ALA A 366 -14.50 2.07 -11.07
CA ALA A 366 -13.22 2.79 -10.91
C ALA A 366 -12.42 2.25 -9.73
N GLU A 367 -13.09 1.73 -8.70
CA GLU A 367 -12.48 1.22 -7.48
C GLU A 367 -11.63 -0.03 -7.77
N ARG A 368 -10.39 -0.05 -7.27
CA ARG A 368 -9.45 -1.16 -7.36
C ARG A 368 -8.75 -1.31 -6.02
N VAL A 369 -8.46 -2.55 -5.64
CA VAL A 369 -7.52 -2.83 -4.55
C VAL A 369 -6.22 -3.29 -5.19
N ILE A 370 -5.14 -2.55 -4.95
CA ILE A 370 -3.80 -2.89 -5.45
C ILE A 370 -2.85 -3.12 -4.27
N GLU A 371 -1.83 -3.94 -4.51
CA GLU A 371 -0.81 -4.25 -3.53
C GLU A 371 0.38 -3.31 -3.72
N PHE A 372 0.59 -2.41 -2.77
CA PHE A 372 1.83 -1.64 -2.69
C PHE A 372 2.90 -2.49 -2.01
N VAL A 373 4.14 -2.33 -2.47
CA VAL A 373 5.32 -3.06 -1.98
C VAL A 373 6.32 -2.05 -1.42
N ARG A 374 6.88 -2.35 -0.25
CA ARG A 374 8.02 -1.63 0.33
C ARG A 374 9.33 -2.28 -0.09
N GLU A 375 10.45 -1.55 -0.01
CA GLU A 375 11.79 -2.06 -0.38
C GLU A 375 12.18 -3.38 0.30
N ASP A 376 11.61 -3.69 1.46
CA ASP A 376 11.86 -4.91 2.23
C ASP A 376 10.92 -6.07 1.92
N GLY A 377 10.07 -5.93 0.91
CA GLY A 377 9.07 -6.94 0.53
C GLY A 377 7.76 -6.88 1.31
N THR A 378 7.62 -5.98 2.29
CA THR A 378 6.34 -5.76 2.98
C THR A 378 5.28 -5.31 1.99
N ARG A 379 4.08 -5.88 2.09
CA ARG A 379 2.95 -5.63 1.20
C ARG A 379 1.81 -4.95 1.93
N LEU A 380 1.21 -3.94 1.30
CA LEU A 380 0.05 -3.22 1.84
C LEU A 380 -1.02 -3.10 0.75
N LEU A 381 -2.21 -3.61 1.04
CA LEU A 381 -3.36 -3.45 0.16
C LEU A 381 -3.94 -2.04 0.33
N VAL A 382 -4.11 -1.33 -0.79
CA VAL A 382 -4.62 0.03 -0.82
C VAL A 382 -5.74 0.11 -1.85
N THR A 383 -6.84 0.77 -1.46
CA THR A 383 -7.93 1.08 -2.40
C THR A 383 -7.58 2.33 -3.19
N ILE A 384 -7.59 2.20 -4.51
CA ILE A 384 -7.39 3.29 -5.47
C ILE A 384 -8.61 3.41 -6.38
N TYR A 385 -8.75 4.57 -7.03
CA TYR A 385 -9.82 4.85 -7.97
C TYR A 385 -9.20 5.28 -9.29
N LEU A 386 -9.49 4.56 -10.37
CA LEU A 386 -8.97 4.82 -11.71
C LEU A 386 -10.14 5.16 -12.63
N GLY A 387 -10.24 6.43 -13.02
CA GLY A 387 -11.30 6.95 -13.89
C GLY A 387 -10.74 7.63 -15.13
N SER A 388 -11.55 7.76 -16.18
CA SER A 388 -11.22 8.58 -17.34
C SER A 388 -12.47 9.06 -18.07
N ASP A 389 -12.37 10.17 -18.78
CA ASP A 389 -13.36 10.63 -19.75
C ASP A 389 -12.69 10.94 -21.11
N ASP A 390 -13.32 11.76 -21.95
CA ASP A 390 -12.78 12.13 -23.27
C ASP A 390 -11.50 12.96 -23.18
N SER A 391 -11.24 13.63 -22.05
CA SER A 391 -10.21 14.66 -21.92
C SER A 391 -9.22 14.39 -20.80
N PHE A 392 -9.59 13.62 -19.78
CA PHE A 392 -8.80 13.43 -18.58
C PHE A 392 -8.69 11.97 -18.15
N VAL A 393 -7.59 11.68 -17.46
CA VAL A 393 -7.47 10.53 -16.56
C VAL A 393 -7.48 11.04 -15.12
N TYR A 394 -8.16 10.30 -14.25
CA TYR A 394 -8.39 10.61 -12.86
C TYR A 394 -7.84 9.48 -11.99
N VAL A 395 -7.12 9.84 -10.92
CA VAL A 395 -6.56 8.89 -9.96
C VAL A 395 -6.90 9.35 -8.54
N GLY A 396 -7.58 8.49 -7.79
CA GLY A 396 -7.90 8.69 -6.37
C GLY A 396 -7.18 7.66 -5.49
N PHE A 397 -6.81 8.06 -4.28
CA PHE A 397 -6.21 7.21 -3.25
C PHE A 397 -7.05 7.29 -1.97
N ASP A 398 -7.38 6.15 -1.39
CA ASP A 398 -7.72 6.06 0.04
C ASP A 398 -6.46 5.57 0.78
N SER A 399 -5.60 6.52 1.16
CA SER A 399 -4.28 6.19 1.69
C SER A 399 -4.37 5.74 3.15
N PRO A 400 -3.84 4.54 3.49
CA PRO A 400 -3.72 4.11 4.88
C PRO A 400 -2.60 4.86 5.63
N ILE A 401 -1.87 5.73 4.93
CA ILE A 401 -0.79 6.52 5.50
C ILE A 401 -1.36 7.71 6.25
N PRO A 402 -1.00 7.90 7.53
CA PRO A 402 -1.49 9.01 8.31
C PRO A 402 -0.98 10.35 7.78
N LEU A 403 -1.70 11.40 8.16
CA LEU A 403 -1.33 12.79 7.94
C LEU A 403 0.07 13.09 8.52
N GLY A 404 0.85 13.92 7.82
CA GLY A 404 2.02 14.52 8.43
C GLY A 404 2.92 15.29 7.47
N HIS A 405 3.99 15.86 8.01
CA HIS A 405 4.85 16.82 7.30
C HIS A 405 5.47 16.29 6.00
N ASP A 406 5.76 14.99 5.93
CA ASP A 406 6.27 14.37 4.70
C ASP A 406 5.31 13.39 4.06
N SER A 407 4.15 13.22 4.68
CA SER A 407 3.12 12.32 4.18
C SER A 407 2.62 12.86 2.85
N ARG A 408 2.82 12.09 1.78
CA ARG A 408 2.47 12.50 0.41
C ARG A 408 2.18 11.29 -0.45
N ALA A 409 1.44 11.52 -1.53
CA ALA A 409 1.25 10.57 -2.61
C ALA A 409 1.91 11.11 -3.87
N SER A 410 2.49 10.23 -4.66
CA SER A 410 2.99 10.57 -5.99
C SER A 410 2.53 9.57 -7.04
N LEU A 411 2.53 10.04 -8.27
CA LEU A 411 2.00 9.35 -9.43
C LEU A 411 2.92 9.64 -10.62
N ILE A 412 3.35 8.59 -11.31
CA ILE A 412 4.01 8.70 -12.60
C ILE A 412 3.05 8.20 -13.68
N LEU A 413 2.75 9.06 -14.64
CA LEU A 413 2.05 8.70 -15.87
C LEU A 413 3.00 8.86 -17.05
N ASN A 414 3.12 7.81 -17.86
CA ASN A 414 3.92 7.83 -19.07
C ASN A 414 3.02 7.58 -20.29
N GLY A 415 2.80 8.60 -21.11
CA GLY A 415 1.96 8.54 -22.31
C GLY A 415 2.26 7.39 -23.25
N HIS A 416 3.50 6.92 -23.27
CA HIS A 416 3.93 5.76 -24.02
C HIS A 416 4.35 4.62 -23.08
N SER A 417 3.67 3.48 -23.12
CA SER A 417 4.13 2.26 -22.45
C SER A 417 5.16 1.51 -23.31
N ASN A 418 6.26 2.18 -23.66
CA ASN A 418 7.31 1.66 -24.53
C ASN A 418 8.65 1.40 -23.80
N GLY A 419 8.65 1.50 -22.47
CA GLY A 419 9.84 1.28 -21.65
C GLY A 419 10.85 2.44 -21.65
N SER A 420 10.47 3.65 -22.08
CA SER A 420 11.32 4.85 -21.99
C SER A 420 10.55 6.05 -21.45
N TYR A 421 11.24 6.96 -20.75
CA TYR A 421 10.67 8.24 -20.33
C TYR A 421 10.92 9.33 -21.39
N GLN A 422 9.89 10.10 -21.74
CA GLN A 422 9.89 11.00 -22.91
C GLN A 422 9.38 12.41 -22.61
N GLY A 423 9.67 12.90 -21.41
CA GLY A 423 9.27 14.21 -20.89
C GLY A 423 9.89 15.40 -21.62
N ARG A 424 9.13 16.50 -21.73
CA ARG A 424 9.64 17.82 -22.17
C ARG A 424 8.98 18.95 -21.39
N ASN A 425 9.61 20.12 -21.38
CA ASN A 425 9.02 21.36 -20.84
C ASN A 425 8.01 22.04 -21.80
N VAL A 426 7.55 21.32 -22.82
CA VAL A 426 6.56 21.78 -23.80
C VAL A 426 5.45 20.74 -23.88
N THR A 427 4.22 21.19 -24.10
CA THR A 427 3.08 20.33 -24.39
C THR A 427 3.26 19.63 -25.76
N PRO A 428 3.00 18.31 -25.87
CA PRO A 428 2.63 17.41 -24.78
C PRO A 428 3.83 17.07 -23.88
N ILE A 429 3.58 17.01 -22.58
CA ILE A 429 4.58 16.59 -21.58
C ILE A 429 5.01 15.13 -21.76
N ILE A 430 4.11 14.24 -22.20
CA ILE A 430 4.26 12.78 -22.39
C ILE A 430 4.52 12.03 -21.08
N THR A 431 5.57 12.33 -20.33
CA THR A 431 5.87 11.68 -19.04
C THR A 431 5.84 12.67 -17.90
N ALA A 432 4.92 12.47 -16.95
CA ALA A 432 4.72 13.35 -15.81
C ALA A 432 4.88 12.61 -14.48
N TYR A 433 5.56 13.24 -13.53
CA TYR A 433 5.62 12.86 -12.12
C TYR A 433 4.87 13.94 -11.34
N TYR A 434 3.74 13.60 -10.72
CA TYR A 434 2.97 14.54 -9.91
C TYR A 434 2.94 14.08 -8.45
N THR A 435 3.43 14.93 -7.56
CA THR A 435 3.34 14.75 -6.11
C THR A 435 2.29 15.68 -5.54
N LYS A 436 1.48 15.13 -4.63
CA LYS A 436 0.61 15.89 -3.75
C LYS A 436 0.90 15.51 -2.30
N GLY A 437 1.30 16.47 -1.50
CA GLY A 437 1.47 16.26 -0.07
C GLY A 437 0.16 16.33 0.69
N SER A 438 0.12 15.66 1.85
CA SER A 438 -1.04 15.65 2.75
C SER A 438 -1.36 17.05 3.29
N PRO A 439 -2.53 17.29 3.90
CA PRO A 439 -2.90 18.64 4.40
C PRO A 439 -1.93 19.29 5.40
N LEU A 440 -1.07 18.52 6.09
CA LEU A 440 -0.04 19.03 7.00
C LEU A 440 1.38 18.88 6.43
N CYS A 441 1.50 18.49 5.16
CA CYS A 441 2.80 18.33 4.55
C CYS A 441 3.54 19.66 4.40
N TRP A 442 4.83 19.59 4.12
CA TRP A 442 5.57 20.73 3.58
C TRP A 442 5.08 21.05 2.16
N ASP A 443 4.61 22.28 1.95
CA ASP A 443 4.09 22.77 0.65
C ASP A 443 5.07 22.57 -0.52
N GLY A 444 6.37 22.47 -0.26
CA GLY A 444 7.38 22.21 -1.29
C GLY A 444 7.27 20.83 -1.94
N TYR A 445 6.51 19.90 -1.34
CA TYR A 445 6.20 18.60 -1.95
C TYR A 445 5.12 18.68 -3.03
N ASP A 446 4.33 19.75 -3.09
CA ASP A 446 3.34 19.93 -4.15
C ASP A 446 4.05 20.35 -5.44
N GLU A 447 4.31 19.37 -6.30
CA GLU A 447 5.08 19.59 -7.52
C GLU A 447 4.66 18.67 -8.66
N LEU A 448 4.64 19.23 -9.86
CA LEU A 448 4.57 18.50 -11.11
C LEU A 448 5.94 18.58 -11.78
N LYS A 449 6.48 17.45 -12.21
CA LYS A 449 7.71 17.35 -13.01
C LYS A 449 7.43 16.63 -14.31
N TYR A 450 8.23 16.90 -15.33
CA TYR A 450 8.37 15.98 -16.45
C TYR A 450 9.64 15.15 -16.29
N MET A 451 9.64 13.94 -16.83
CA MET A 451 10.76 13.01 -16.73
C MET A 451 11.22 12.56 -18.11
N TRP A 452 12.52 12.54 -18.38
CA TRP A 452 13.05 12.01 -19.63
C TRP A 452 14.27 11.15 -19.39
N GLU A 453 14.56 10.28 -20.35
CA GLU A 453 15.77 9.47 -20.35
C GLU A 453 16.78 10.01 -21.36
N GLU A 454 18.03 10.16 -20.92
CA GLU A 454 19.15 10.59 -21.76
C GLU A 454 20.41 9.83 -21.33
N GLU A 455 21.10 9.22 -22.30
CA GLU A 455 22.34 8.45 -22.04
C GLU A 455 22.20 7.35 -20.96
N GLY A 456 21.01 6.74 -20.83
CA GLY A 456 20.72 5.70 -19.84
C GLY A 456 20.51 6.22 -18.41
N SER A 457 20.41 7.54 -18.24
CA SER A 457 20.04 8.19 -16.97
C SER A 457 18.66 8.80 -17.07
N VAL A 458 17.87 8.69 -16.01
CA VAL A 458 16.58 9.38 -15.89
C VAL A 458 16.79 10.76 -15.28
N HIS A 459 16.22 11.76 -15.92
CA HIS A 459 16.25 13.14 -15.49
C HIS A 459 14.84 13.64 -15.21
N GLU A 460 14.73 14.58 -14.28
CA GLU A 460 13.47 15.23 -13.93
C GLU A 460 13.64 16.75 -13.86
N LEU A 461 12.60 17.49 -14.23
CA LEU A 461 12.56 18.93 -14.03
C LEU A 461 11.15 19.38 -13.61
N LYS A 462 11.10 20.22 -12.58
CA LYS A 462 9.88 20.83 -12.08
C LYS A 462 9.25 21.76 -13.12
N LEU A 463 7.94 21.61 -13.32
CA LEU A 463 7.12 22.48 -14.14
C LEU A 463 6.50 23.60 -13.28
N GLU A 464 6.98 24.82 -13.49
CA GLU A 464 6.43 26.03 -12.85
C GLU A 464 6.14 27.11 -13.90
N PRO A 465 4.89 27.61 -14.02
CA PRO A 465 3.69 27.16 -13.29
C PRO A 465 3.20 25.77 -13.75
N ILE A 466 2.39 25.11 -12.91
CA ILE A 466 1.68 23.89 -13.29
C ILE A 466 0.72 24.20 -14.46
N PRO A 467 0.78 23.49 -15.60
CA PRO A 467 -0.08 23.77 -16.75
C PRO A 467 -1.57 23.60 -16.45
N SER A 468 -2.39 24.30 -17.23
CA SER A 468 -3.84 24.19 -17.20
C SER A 468 -4.30 22.73 -17.34
N GLY A 469 -5.29 22.33 -16.54
CA GLY A 469 -5.89 21.01 -16.61
C GLY A 469 -5.32 20.00 -15.62
N PHE A 470 -4.03 20.07 -15.29
CA PHE A 470 -3.47 19.35 -14.15
C PHE A 470 -4.10 19.87 -12.86
N HIS A 471 -4.50 18.96 -11.98
CA HIS A 471 -5.03 19.31 -10.67
C HIS A 471 -4.75 18.18 -9.69
N SER A 472 -4.40 18.54 -8.46
CA SER A 472 -4.32 17.59 -7.36
C SER A 472 -4.76 18.22 -6.06
N VAL A 473 -5.47 17.45 -5.25
CA VAL A 473 -5.96 17.86 -3.93
C VAL A 473 -5.81 16.69 -2.97
N SER A 474 -5.62 17.01 -1.69
CA SER A 474 -5.62 16.01 -0.62
C SER A 474 -6.44 16.50 0.55
N THR A 475 -7.19 15.62 1.19
CA THR A 475 -7.93 15.95 2.41
C THR A 475 -7.84 14.83 3.44
N LYS A 476 -7.89 15.21 4.73
CA LYS A 476 -7.93 14.25 5.85
C LYS A 476 -9.36 13.75 6.05
N GLN A 477 -9.54 12.43 6.09
CA GLN A 477 -10.82 11.81 6.45
C GLN A 477 -10.57 10.74 7.53
N GLY A 478 -10.98 11.03 8.77
CA GLY A 478 -10.65 10.17 9.90
C GLY A 478 -9.14 10.14 10.18
N LEU A 479 -8.54 8.94 10.15
CA LEU A 479 -7.10 8.73 10.30
C LEU A 479 -6.35 8.69 8.95
N ASN A 480 -7.08 8.59 7.85
CA ASN A 480 -6.53 8.44 6.50
C ASN A 480 -6.40 9.80 5.81
N VAL A 481 -5.61 9.81 4.74
CA VAL A 481 -5.53 10.93 3.79
C VAL A 481 -6.02 10.46 2.43
N HIS A 482 -6.98 11.19 1.88
CA HIS A 482 -7.43 10.97 0.51
C HIS A 482 -6.65 11.89 -0.41
N TYR A 483 -6.21 11.37 -1.55
CA TYR A 483 -5.54 12.14 -2.59
C TYR A 483 -6.28 11.96 -3.89
N GLU A 484 -6.46 13.03 -4.63
CA GLU A 484 -7.09 13.00 -5.94
C GLU A 484 -6.24 13.77 -6.95
N PHE A 485 -6.15 13.21 -8.14
CA PHE A 485 -5.37 13.76 -9.24
C PHE A 485 -6.19 13.75 -10.53
N ARG A 486 -5.97 14.77 -11.36
CA ARG A 486 -6.50 14.90 -12.71
C ARG A 486 -5.40 15.27 -13.67
N PHE A 487 -5.31 14.55 -14.79
CA PHE A 487 -4.31 14.73 -15.84
C PHE A 487 -4.99 14.87 -17.20
N PRO A 488 -4.64 15.88 -18.01
CA PRO A 488 -5.12 15.98 -19.39
C PRO A 488 -4.54 14.84 -20.25
N LEU A 489 -5.38 14.11 -20.98
CA LEU A 489 -4.95 13.06 -21.89
C LEU A 489 -4.10 13.62 -23.05
N GLU A 490 -4.41 14.83 -23.52
CA GLU A 490 -3.64 15.50 -24.57
C GLU A 490 -2.18 15.75 -24.16
N GLU A 491 -1.93 16.03 -22.88
CA GLU A 491 -0.59 16.26 -22.34
C GLU A 491 0.23 14.97 -22.25
N LEU A 492 -0.45 13.81 -22.25
CA LEU A 492 0.16 12.49 -22.29
C LEU A 492 0.23 11.92 -23.71
N ASP A 493 -0.11 12.69 -24.75
CA ASP A 493 -0.28 12.20 -26.14
C ASP A 493 -1.18 10.94 -26.21
N ALA A 494 -2.21 10.91 -25.36
CA ALA A 494 -3.10 9.77 -25.17
C ALA A 494 -4.54 10.12 -25.55
N MET A 495 -5.34 9.10 -25.83
CA MET A 495 -6.78 9.20 -26.12
C MET A 495 -7.52 7.99 -25.52
N PRO A 496 -8.86 8.03 -25.40
CA PRO A 496 -9.65 6.88 -25.00
C PRO A 496 -9.31 5.61 -25.83
N GLY A 497 -8.92 4.54 -25.14
CA GLY A 497 -8.43 3.29 -25.72
C GLY A 497 -6.91 3.16 -25.79
N SER A 498 -6.15 4.24 -25.57
CA SER A 498 -4.68 4.17 -25.43
C SER A 498 -4.26 3.35 -24.21
N THR A 499 -3.03 2.86 -24.22
CA THR A 499 -2.37 2.27 -23.05
C THR A 499 -1.18 3.14 -22.67
N ILE A 500 -1.17 3.63 -21.43
CA ILE A 500 -0.12 4.47 -20.86
C ILE A 500 0.57 3.70 -19.71
N GLY A 501 1.76 4.13 -19.30
CA GLY A 501 2.44 3.64 -18.11
C GLY A 501 1.91 4.30 -16.84
N LEU A 502 1.85 3.54 -15.74
CA LEU A 502 1.36 3.96 -14.43
C LEU A 502 2.30 3.46 -13.33
N ALA A 503 2.73 4.36 -12.45
CA ALA A 503 3.23 3.98 -11.13
C ALA A 503 2.62 4.88 -10.05
N LEU A 504 2.47 4.31 -8.86
CA LEU A 504 1.87 4.96 -7.71
C LEU A 504 2.81 4.81 -6.52
N MET A 505 2.90 5.84 -5.71
CA MET A 505 3.79 5.88 -4.56
C MET A 505 3.09 6.54 -3.37
N LEU A 506 3.27 5.96 -2.18
CA LEU A 506 2.90 6.59 -0.92
C LEU A 506 4.16 6.75 -0.09
N PHE A 507 4.34 7.93 0.47
CA PHE A 507 5.51 8.28 1.27
C PHE A 507 5.00 8.57 2.68
N PRO A 508 5.07 7.59 3.61
CA PRO A 508 4.76 7.84 5.01
C PRO A 508 5.73 8.81 5.67
N THR A 509 6.93 8.91 5.09
CA THR A 509 8.03 9.67 5.63
C THR A 509 8.86 10.37 4.56
N GLY A 510 9.72 11.28 5.00
CA GLY A 510 10.84 11.74 4.19
C GLY A 510 12.02 10.77 4.16
N MET A 511 11.89 9.57 4.75
CA MET A 511 12.90 8.50 4.74
C MET A 511 12.52 7.47 3.69
N GLY A 512 13.38 7.31 2.67
CA GLY A 512 13.08 6.47 1.49
C GLY A 512 12.61 5.05 1.81
N VAL A 513 13.15 4.46 2.89
CA VAL A 513 12.93 3.05 3.28
C VAL A 513 11.50 2.70 3.69
N HIS A 514 10.66 3.69 4.03
CA HIS A 514 9.26 3.43 4.38
C HIS A 514 8.31 3.63 3.21
N ASN A 515 8.83 4.03 2.05
CA ASN A 515 8.01 4.30 0.90
C ASN A 515 7.36 3.01 0.40
N LEU A 516 6.13 3.17 -0.07
CA LEU A 516 5.32 2.13 -0.65
C LEU A 516 5.21 2.42 -2.13
N PHE A 517 5.43 1.41 -2.95
CA PHE A 517 5.50 1.52 -4.40
C PHE A 517 4.53 0.58 -5.08
N TYR A 518 4.00 1.00 -6.22
CA TYR A 518 3.29 0.13 -7.14
C TYR A 518 3.72 0.44 -8.59
N PRO A 519 3.98 -0.58 -9.43
CA PRO A 519 3.98 -2.01 -9.09
C PRO A 519 5.31 -2.51 -8.48
N ILE A 520 6.43 -1.83 -8.77
CA ILE A 520 7.79 -2.19 -8.33
C ILE A 520 8.44 -0.97 -7.63
N ALA A 521 9.38 -1.23 -6.72
CA ALA A 521 10.15 -0.20 -6.04
C ALA A 521 10.98 0.68 -6.99
N HIS A 522 11.11 1.96 -6.63
CA HIS A 522 11.83 2.98 -7.41
C HIS A 522 11.40 3.03 -8.89
N PRO A 523 10.09 3.22 -9.16
CA PRO A 523 9.61 3.20 -10.54
C PRO A 523 10.29 4.28 -11.39
N TRP A 524 10.68 5.41 -10.81
CA TRP A 524 11.32 6.52 -11.51
C TRP A 524 12.70 6.21 -12.11
N ASP A 525 13.37 5.12 -11.71
CA ASP A 525 14.68 4.76 -12.24
C ASP A 525 14.59 4.08 -13.61
N ASN A 526 13.43 3.48 -13.94
CA ASN A 526 13.27 2.72 -15.19
C ASN A 526 11.78 2.61 -15.58
N ALA A 527 11.42 3.11 -16.76
CA ALA A 527 10.05 3.08 -17.26
C ALA A 527 9.47 1.67 -17.48
N LEU A 528 10.30 0.62 -17.57
CA LEU A 528 9.85 -0.78 -17.60
C LEU A 528 9.21 -1.21 -16.26
N LYS A 529 9.46 -0.48 -15.17
CA LYS A 529 8.85 -0.72 -13.85
C LYS A 529 7.41 -0.23 -13.75
N LEU A 530 6.87 0.43 -14.78
CA LEU A 530 5.51 0.93 -14.76
C LEU A 530 4.50 -0.19 -15.06
N ALA A 531 3.35 -0.16 -14.40
CA ALA A 531 2.19 -0.92 -14.81
C ALA A 531 1.63 -0.35 -16.12
N ASN A 532 0.91 -1.18 -16.88
CA ASN A 532 0.10 -0.70 -18.00
C ASN A 532 -1.24 -0.20 -17.48
N LEU A 533 -1.66 0.98 -17.92
CA LEU A 533 -2.99 1.55 -17.67
C LEU A 533 -3.70 1.76 -19.01
N ARG A 534 -4.76 1.00 -19.23
CA ARG A 534 -5.63 1.15 -20.40
C ARG A 534 -6.72 2.17 -20.12
N ILE A 535 -6.79 3.20 -20.95
CA ILE A 535 -7.80 4.25 -20.87
C ILE A 535 -9.11 3.72 -21.44
N ALA A 536 -10.18 3.71 -20.65
CA ALA A 536 -11.49 3.27 -21.08
C ALA A 536 -11.99 4.07 -22.29
N GLN A 537 -12.76 3.39 -23.14
CA GLN A 537 -13.48 4.02 -24.24
C GLN A 537 -14.90 4.37 -23.78
N PRO A 538 -15.51 5.43 -24.36
CA PRO A 538 -16.91 5.72 -24.11
C PRO A 538 -17.76 4.50 -24.46
N PRO A 539 -18.77 4.15 -23.65
CA PRO A 539 -19.67 3.06 -23.99
C PRO A 539 -20.30 3.33 -25.35
N ASN A 540 -20.22 2.36 -26.26
CA ASN A 540 -20.67 2.56 -27.64
C ASN A 540 -22.21 2.63 -27.69
N ILE A 541 -22.76 3.85 -27.60
CA ILE A 541 -24.20 4.11 -27.53
C ILE A 541 -24.91 3.58 -28.79
N LEU A 542 -24.26 3.54 -29.95
CA LEU A 542 -24.84 3.01 -31.19
C LEU A 542 -25.07 1.50 -31.13
N LEU A 543 -24.21 0.74 -30.44
CA LEU A 543 -24.43 -0.70 -30.20
C LEU A 543 -25.62 -0.93 -29.26
N ILE A 544 -25.78 -0.09 -28.24
CA ILE A 544 -26.88 -0.16 -27.28
C ILE A 544 -28.21 0.25 -27.94
N GLN A 545 -28.22 1.37 -28.67
CA GLN A 545 -29.40 1.79 -29.43
C GLN A 545 -29.73 0.82 -30.56
N GLY A 546 -28.73 0.29 -31.26
CA GLY A 546 -28.91 -0.72 -32.30
C GLY A 546 -29.53 -2.01 -31.76
N SER A 547 -29.10 -2.48 -30.58
CA SER A 547 -29.68 -3.67 -29.94
C SER A 547 -31.09 -3.41 -29.40
N ILE A 548 -31.38 -2.21 -28.87
CA ILE A 548 -32.75 -1.81 -28.50
C ILE A 548 -33.65 -1.70 -29.72
N VAL A 549 -33.19 -1.10 -30.82
CA VAL A 549 -33.96 -0.93 -32.06
C VAL A 549 -34.19 -2.28 -32.73
N ILE A 550 -33.17 -3.14 -32.82
CA ILE A 550 -33.32 -4.51 -33.34
C ILE A 550 -34.27 -5.32 -32.45
N GLY A 551 -34.21 -5.14 -31.12
CA GLY A 551 -35.15 -5.76 -30.19
C GLY A 551 -36.58 -5.27 -30.34
N ALA A 552 -36.78 -3.96 -30.49
CA ALA A 552 -38.07 -3.36 -30.75
C ALA A 552 -38.64 -3.81 -32.11
N ILE A 553 -37.81 -3.84 -33.16
CA ILE A 553 -38.20 -4.36 -34.49
C ILE A 553 -38.52 -5.85 -34.40
N GLY A 554 -37.75 -6.63 -33.65
CA GLY A 554 -38.00 -8.04 -33.37
C GLY A 554 -39.35 -8.26 -32.68
N LEU A 555 -39.64 -7.48 -31.63
CA LEU A 555 -40.92 -7.50 -30.92
C LEU A 555 -42.09 -7.08 -31.81
N ILE A 556 -41.94 -6.03 -32.62
CA ILE A 556 -42.95 -5.58 -33.59
C ILE A 556 -43.17 -6.65 -34.66
N ALA A 557 -42.12 -7.31 -35.16
CA ALA A 557 -42.24 -8.39 -36.14
C ALA A 557 -42.93 -9.63 -35.55
N ILE A 558 -42.66 -9.96 -34.28
CA ILE A 558 -43.36 -11.01 -33.54
C ILE A 558 -44.83 -10.63 -33.34
N ALA A 559 -45.12 -9.40 -32.92
CA ALA A 559 -46.49 -8.90 -32.74
C ALA A 559 -47.27 -8.87 -34.07
N ALA A 560 -46.65 -8.41 -35.15
CA ALA A 560 -47.22 -8.43 -36.49
C ALA A 560 -47.45 -9.86 -36.99
N TYR A 561 -46.52 -10.78 -36.75
CA TYR A 561 -46.68 -12.20 -37.11
C TYR A 561 -47.80 -12.88 -36.31
N LEU A 562 -47.89 -12.62 -35.01
CA LEU A 562 -48.96 -13.12 -34.14
C LEU A 562 -50.32 -12.49 -34.47
N GLY A 563 -50.34 -11.20 -34.84
CA GLY A 563 -51.53 -10.48 -35.30
C GLY A 563 -52.02 -10.95 -36.68
N TRP A 564 -51.12 -11.23 -37.62
CA TRP A 564 -51.47 -11.70 -38.96
C TRP A 564 -51.97 -13.15 -38.96
N THR A 565 -51.54 -13.98 -38.01
CA THR A 565 -51.97 -15.39 -37.92
C THR A 565 -53.31 -15.60 -37.22
N LYS A 566 -54.01 -14.54 -36.80
CA LYS A 566 -55.36 -14.62 -36.22
C LYS A 566 -56.37 -13.73 -36.95
N LEU A 567 -57.06 -14.30 -37.96
CA LEU A 567 -58.42 -13.85 -38.34
C LEU A 567 -59.40 -14.12 -37.18
N PRO A 568 -60.45 -13.29 -37.04
CA PRO A 568 -61.09 -13.03 -35.75
C PRO A 568 -62.01 -14.19 -35.35
N ARG A 569 -61.66 -14.83 -34.23
CA ARG A 569 -62.62 -15.57 -33.41
C ARG A 569 -62.59 -14.97 -32.02
N GLY A 570 -63.71 -14.35 -31.65
CA GLY A 570 -64.11 -13.91 -30.31
C GLY A 570 -62.96 -13.64 -29.34
N THR A 571 -62.47 -12.41 -29.34
CA THR A 571 -61.56 -11.92 -28.31
C THR A 571 -62.34 -11.84 -27.00
N GLN A 572 -62.18 -12.83 -26.11
CA GLN A 572 -62.30 -12.54 -24.69
C GLN A 572 -61.11 -11.65 -24.36
N VAL A 573 -61.41 -10.39 -24.08
CA VAL A 573 -60.47 -9.44 -23.49
C VAL A 573 -60.10 -10.05 -22.14
N LEU A 574 -58.87 -10.56 -22.01
CA LEU A 574 -58.25 -10.74 -20.70
C LEU A 574 -58.00 -9.32 -20.18
N GLU A 575 -58.97 -8.84 -19.43
CA GLU A 575 -58.85 -7.62 -18.64
C GLU A 575 -57.72 -7.90 -17.64
N ILE A 576 -56.54 -7.31 -17.89
CA ILE A 576 -55.46 -7.35 -16.92
C ILE A 576 -55.95 -6.51 -15.75
N GLU A 577 -56.44 -7.17 -14.71
CA GLU A 577 -56.82 -6.52 -13.47
C GLU A 577 -55.65 -5.67 -12.97
N SER A 578 -55.93 -4.42 -12.61
CA SER A 578 -54.91 -3.56 -12.05
C SER A 578 -54.37 -4.16 -10.75
N GLU A 579 -53.07 -3.97 -10.50
CA GLU A 579 -52.41 -4.45 -9.28
C GLU A 579 -53.17 -4.02 -8.01
N SER A 580 -53.78 -2.82 -8.04
CA SER A 580 -54.61 -2.27 -6.98
C SER A 580 -55.86 -3.10 -6.69
N ILE A 581 -56.55 -3.62 -7.73
CA ILE A 581 -57.74 -4.46 -7.57
C ILE A 581 -57.37 -5.81 -6.92
N GLN A 582 -56.28 -6.43 -7.39
CA GLN A 582 -55.80 -7.70 -6.83
C GLN A 582 -55.36 -7.55 -5.36
N ARG A 583 -54.68 -6.45 -5.04
CA ARG A 583 -54.24 -6.15 -3.68
C ARG A 583 -55.44 -5.98 -2.74
N VAL A 584 -56.41 -5.14 -3.10
CA VAL A 584 -57.63 -4.91 -2.31
C VAL A 584 -58.43 -6.21 -2.15
N ARG A 585 -58.57 -7.00 -3.22
CA ARG A 585 -59.22 -8.33 -3.17
C ARG A 585 -58.55 -9.24 -2.15
N SER A 586 -57.23 -9.40 -2.21
CA SER A 586 -56.50 -10.30 -1.31
C SER A 586 -56.66 -9.89 0.16
N ILE A 587 -56.68 -8.58 0.44
CA ILE A 587 -56.85 -8.07 1.79
C ILE A 587 -58.28 -8.34 2.26
N VAL A 588 -59.31 -8.02 1.47
CA VAL A 588 -60.72 -8.27 1.83
C VAL A 588 -61.00 -9.76 2.07
N GLU A 589 -60.40 -10.66 1.28
CA GLU A 589 -60.54 -12.10 1.48
C GLU A 589 -59.79 -12.61 2.74
N SER A 590 -58.76 -11.91 3.19
CA SER A 590 -57.93 -12.33 4.32
C SER A 590 -58.51 -11.99 5.70
N TYR A 591 -59.56 -11.17 5.77
CA TYR A 591 -60.17 -10.73 7.03
C TYR A 591 -61.68 -10.99 7.06
N ASP A 592 -62.18 -11.53 8.18
CA ASP A 592 -63.64 -11.64 8.41
C ASP A 592 -64.33 -10.27 8.45
N LYS A 593 -63.58 -9.24 8.89
CA LYS A 593 -64.03 -7.85 9.03
C LYS A 593 -62.85 -6.89 8.98
N ILE A 594 -62.95 -5.83 8.17
CA ILE A 594 -61.92 -4.77 8.08
C ILE A 594 -62.57 -3.38 7.91
N ASN A 595 -62.05 -2.37 8.61
CA ASN A 595 -62.46 -0.97 8.46
C ASN A 595 -61.83 -0.34 7.19
N LEU A 596 -62.57 0.51 6.48
CA LEU A 596 -62.13 1.20 5.27
C LEU A 596 -60.82 1.99 5.44
N ASP A 597 -60.60 2.69 6.55
CA ASP A 597 -59.36 3.44 6.83
C ASP A 597 -58.14 2.51 6.91
N ARG A 598 -58.33 1.32 7.48
CA ARG A 598 -57.25 0.33 7.57
C ARG A 598 -56.99 -0.31 6.22
N LEU A 599 -58.05 -0.61 5.46
CA LEU A 599 -57.94 -1.19 4.12
C LEU A 599 -57.27 -0.21 3.15
N SER A 600 -57.54 1.09 3.25
CA SER A 600 -56.92 2.15 2.44
C SER A 600 -55.43 2.32 2.73
N GLN A 601 -55.03 2.31 4.01
CA GLN A 601 -53.62 2.29 4.40
C GLN A 601 -52.88 1.05 3.88
N MET A 602 -53.48 -0.14 4.00
CA MET A 602 -52.86 -1.39 3.54
C MET A 602 -52.78 -1.49 2.01
N ALA A 603 -53.75 -0.92 1.29
CA ALA A 603 -53.75 -0.90 -0.17
C ALA A 603 -52.89 0.25 -0.75
N ASN A 604 -52.56 1.25 0.06
CA ASN A 604 -51.99 2.54 -0.36
C ASN A 604 -52.87 3.27 -1.38
N LEU A 605 -54.17 3.38 -1.06
CA LEU A 605 -55.21 4.02 -1.87
C LEU A 605 -56.05 4.95 -0.99
N SER A 606 -56.83 5.86 -1.57
CA SER A 606 -57.80 6.65 -0.80
C SER A 606 -59.02 5.80 -0.37
N ASN A 607 -59.71 6.22 0.69
CA ASN A 607 -60.93 5.54 1.13
C ASN A 607 -62.01 5.46 0.04
N THR A 608 -62.12 6.49 -0.80
CA THR A 608 -63.06 6.51 -1.93
C THR A 608 -62.69 5.45 -2.96
N GLU A 609 -61.42 5.38 -3.36
CA GLU A 609 -60.93 4.39 -4.33
C GLU A 609 -61.07 2.96 -3.81
N VAL A 610 -60.74 2.71 -2.53
CA VAL A 610 -60.95 1.41 -1.91
C VAL A 610 -62.43 1.05 -1.88
N LYS A 611 -63.31 1.98 -1.51
CA LYS A 611 -64.75 1.73 -1.47
C LYS A 611 -65.31 1.40 -2.86
N ASP A 612 -64.85 2.10 -3.89
CA ASP A 612 -65.24 1.86 -5.27
C ASP A 612 -64.74 0.49 -5.76
N ILE A 613 -63.48 0.13 -5.49
CA ILE A 613 -62.90 -1.17 -5.86
C ILE A 613 -63.62 -2.32 -5.13
N VAL A 614 -63.88 -2.19 -3.82
CA VAL A 614 -64.60 -3.22 -3.07
C VAL A 614 -66.04 -3.37 -3.56
N SER A 615 -66.73 -2.26 -3.87
CA SER A 615 -68.07 -2.31 -4.45
C SER A 615 -68.07 -3.01 -5.81
N TYR A 616 -67.10 -2.68 -6.66
CA TYR A 616 -66.89 -3.33 -7.96
C TYR A 616 -66.66 -4.84 -7.82
N LEU A 617 -65.82 -5.27 -6.87
CA LEU A 617 -65.55 -6.69 -6.62
C LEU A 617 -66.78 -7.44 -6.08
N ILE A 618 -67.59 -6.80 -5.23
CA ILE A 618 -68.85 -7.37 -4.73
C ILE A 618 -69.87 -7.51 -5.87
N ASP A 619 -70.01 -6.49 -6.72
CA ASP A 619 -70.96 -6.48 -7.84
C ASP A 619 -70.64 -7.55 -8.89
N ARG A 620 -69.34 -7.80 -9.14
CA ARG A 620 -68.88 -8.90 -10.01
C ARG A 620 -68.93 -10.29 -9.35
N LYS A 621 -69.32 -10.36 -8.07
CA LYS A 621 -69.30 -11.58 -7.23
C LYS A 621 -67.92 -12.22 -7.12
N GLU A 622 -66.88 -11.39 -7.14
CA GLU A 622 -65.50 -11.84 -7.04
C GLU A 622 -65.02 -11.97 -5.59
N VAL A 623 -65.66 -11.22 -4.69
CA VAL A 623 -65.55 -11.39 -3.24
C VAL A 623 -66.94 -11.51 -2.63
N ASP A 624 -67.11 -12.42 -1.69
CA ASP A 624 -68.33 -12.51 -0.88
C ASP A 624 -68.16 -11.59 0.34
N ALA A 625 -68.59 -10.34 0.21
CA ALA A 625 -68.50 -9.33 1.26
C ALA A 625 -69.66 -8.32 1.17
N ARG A 626 -69.89 -7.56 2.24
CA ARG A 626 -70.84 -6.45 2.28
C ARG A 626 -70.35 -5.32 3.16
N PHE A 627 -70.78 -4.10 2.85
CA PHE A 627 -70.55 -2.95 3.72
C PHE A 627 -71.53 -2.93 4.89
N VAL A 628 -71.01 -2.75 6.11
CA VAL A 628 -71.77 -2.47 7.33
C VAL A 628 -71.19 -1.20 7.95
N GLY A 629 -71.79 -0.05 7.63
CA GLY A 629 -71.20 1.26 7.98
C GLY A 629 -69.91 1.51 7.19
N GLU A 630 -68.82 1.80 7.90
CA GLU A 630 -67.48 2.00 7.31
C GLU A 630 -66.62 0.72 7.30
N GLU A 631 -67.24 -0.44 7.55
CA GLU A 631 -66.56 -1.72 7.61
C GLU A 631 -67.00 -2.62 6.46
N VAL A 632 -66.04 -3.36 5.91
CA VAL A 632 -66.26 -4.44 4.96
C VAL A 632 -66.29 -5.74 5.76
N VAL A 633 -67.42 -6.45 5.71
CA VAL A 633 -67.65 -7.71 6.42
C VAL A 633 -67.79 -8.83 5.39
N ARG A 634 -66.98 -9.87 5.51
CA ARG A 634 -67.03 -11.03 4.61
C ARG A 634 -68.32 -11.83 4.83
N GLY A 635 -68.97 -12.22 3.74
CA GLY A 635 -70.04 -13.22 3.75
C GLY A 635 -69.48 -14.58 4.15
N LYS A 636 -70.23 -15.33 4.95
CA LYS A 636 -69.83 -16.67 5.42
C LYS A 636 -70.21 -17.74 4.41
#